data_AF-A0A7W6KCX5-F1
#
_entry.id   AF-A0A7W6KCX5-F1
#
_cell.length_a   1.000
_cell.length_b   1.000
_cell.length_c   1.000
_cell.angle_alpha   90.00
_cell.angle_beta   90.00
_cell.angle_gamma   90.00
#
_symmetry.space_group_name_H-M   'P 1'
#
loop_
_entity.id
_entity.type
_entity.pdbx_description
1 polymer ?
#
loop_
_entity_poly.entity_id
_entity_poly.type
_entity_poly.pdbx_seq_one_letter_code
_entity_poly.pdbx_strand_id
1 'polypeptide(L)'
;MKNNFCFLTFLFFSIPAFAQIKKAAVKDLAFMSGTWVQKSEWGDLEEFWSQPKGESMMSSFRCIKEGKALFYEFVVIELEEGLPVMKMRHFNRGSIAWEEKEKPLLFPLVALKGKRAVFEMKDKSVRLSYQLITKNKLSVVLEEKDKNGQPKKDIFNFTRKL
;
A
#
# COMPACT_ATOMS: atom_id res chain seq x y z
N MET A 1 -18.45 45.26 46.97
CA MET A 1 -19.13 44.27 46.12
C MET A 1 -18.47 44.30 44.74
N LYS A 2 -17.60 43.32 44.43
CA LYS A 2 -17.00 43.17 43.10
C LYS A 2 -17.32 41.74 42.63
N ASN A 3 -18.18 41.64 41.61
CA ASN A 3 -18.51 40.37 40.96
C ASN A 3 -17.39 40.03 39.98
N ASN A 4 -16.70 38.91 40.19
CA ASN A 4 -15.88 38.27 39.17
C ASN A 4 -16.74 37.25 38.43
N PHE A 5 -17.01 37.53 37.16
CA PHE A 5 -17.67 36.59 36.26
C PHE A 5 -16.58 35.82 35.49
N CYS A 6 -16.34 34.55 35.87
CA CYS A 6 -15.49 33.64 35.10
C CYS A 6 -16.33 32.98 34.00
N PHE A 7 -16.09 33.36 32.74
CA PHE A 7 -16.58 32.61 31.59
C PHE A 7 -15.68 31.37 31.39
N LEU A 8 -16.23 30.16 31.61
CA LEU A 8 -15.61 28.92 31.16
C LEU A 8 -16.11 28.62 29.74
N THR A 9 -15.27 28.87 28.74
CA THR A 9 -15.51 28.46 27.35
C THR A 9 -15.07 27.01 27.19
N PHE A 10 -16.02 26.07 27.12
CA PHE A 10 -15.74 24.68 26.72
C PHE A 10 -15.54 24.62 25.20
N LEU A 11 -14.28 24.56 24.76
CA LEU A 11 -13.90 24.24 23.38
C LEU A 11 -14.07 22.74 23.15
N PHE A 12 -15.17 22.34 22.49
CA PHE A 12 -15.32 21.00 21.93
C PHE A 12 -14.39 20.85 20.73
N PHE A 13 -13.20 20.28 20.95
CA PHE A 13 -12.39 19.75 19.86
C PHE A 13 -13.01 18.44 19.39
N SER A 14 -13.72 18.49 18.27
CA SER A 14 -14.10 17.29 17.51
C SER A 14 -12.83 16.66 16.96
N ILE A 15 -12.26 15.70 17.68
CA ILE A 15 -11.18 14.86 17.16
C ILE A 15 -11.81 13.98 16.07
N PRO A 16 -11.34 14.04 14.81
CA PRO A 16 -11.80 13.10 13.80
C PRO A 16 -11.41 11.70 14.26
N ALA A 17 -12.42 10.86 14.52
CA ALA A 17 -12.25 9.46 14.86
C ALA A 17 -11.69 8.74 13.63
N PHE A 18 -10.37 8.61 13.55
CA PHE A 18 -9.76 7.62 12.67
C PHE A 18 -10.21 6.26 13.15
N ALA A 19 -10.81 5.46 12.26
CA ALA A 19 -11.10 4.07 12.53
C ALA A 19 -9.77 3.33 12.71
N GLN A 20 -9.31 3.23 13.95
CA GLN A 20 -8.09 2.50 14.29
C GLN A 20 -8.35 1.01 14.04
N ILE A 21 -7.63 0.40 13.10
CA ILE A 21 -7.64 -1.05 12.98
C ILE A 21 -7.08 -1.61 14.29
N LYS A 22 -7.90 -2.34 15.04
CA LYS A 22 -7.46 -2.92 16.31
C LYS A 22 -6.49 -4.09 16.09
N LYS A 23 -6.76 -4.98 15.13
CA LYS A 23 -5.90 -6.11 14.67
C LYS A 23 -6.30 -6.56 13.28
N ALA A 24 -5.36 -7.10 12.51
CA ALA A 24 -5.60 -7.80 11.25
C ALA A 24 -4.56 -8.92 11.07
N ALA A 25 -4.90 -9.97 10.32
CA ALA A 25 -3.97 -11.06 10.01
C ALA A 25 -3.61 -11.03 8.52
N VAL A 26 -2.43 -11.55 8.17
CA VAL A 26 -1.99 -11.61 6.76
C VAL A 26 -2.95 -12.48 5.92
N LYS A 27 -3.58 -13.50 6.52
CA LYS A 27 -4.62 -14.31 5.85
C LYS A 27 -5.81 -13.48 5.34
N ASP A 28 -6.09 -12.33 5.95
CA ASP A 28 -7.20 -11.46 5.53
C ASP A 28 -6.89 -10.74 4.20
N LEU A 29 -5.63 -10.76 3.77
CA LEU A 29 -5.14 -10.23 2.49
C LEU A 29 -5.14 -11.28 1.36
N ALA A 30 -5.64 -12.50 1.62
CA ALA A 30 -5.66 -13.59 0.63
C ALA A 30 -6.35 -13.22 -0.69
N PHE A 31 -7.26 -12.23 -0.68
CA PHE A 31 -7.92 -11.74 -1.89
C PHE A 31 -6.95 -11.10 -2.90
N MET A 32 -5.76 -10.66 -2.48
CA MET A 32 -4.72 -10.09 -3.36
C MET A 32 -3.98 -11.18 -4.16
N SER A 33 -4.04 -12.43 -3.73
CA SER A 33 -3.27 -13.53 -4.31
C SER A 33 -3.53 -13.77 -5.80
N GLY A 34 -2.46 -14.16 -6.50
CA GLY A 34 -2.41 -14.51 -7.91
C GLY A 34 -1.42 -13.67 -8.70
N THR A 35 -1.38 -13.94 -10.01
CA THR A 35 -0.60 -13.16 -10.96
C THR A 35 -1.52 -12.20 -11.71
N TRP A 36 -1.09 -10.94 -11.78
CA TRP A 36 -1.85 -9.80 -12.24
C TRP A 36 -1.05 -9.08 -13.32
N VAL A 37 -1.67 -8.77 -14.45
CA VAL A 37 -1.02 -8.11 -15.58
C VAL A 37 -1.80 -6.90 -16.07
N GLN A 38 -1.07 -5.88 -16.51
CA GLN A 38 -1.62 -4.70 -17.15
C GLN A 38 -0.67 -4.23 -18.24
N LYS A 39 -1.22 -3.87 -19.40
CA LYS A 39 -0.49 -3.08 -20.40
C LYS A 39 -0.75 -1.61 -20.17
N SER A 40 0.28 -0.79 -20.32
CA SER A 40 0.18 0.67 -20.20
C SER A 40 1.26 1.37 -21.03
N GLU A 41 1.15 2.68 -21.21
CA GLU A 41 2.20 3.50 -21.86
C GLU A 41 3.51 3.52 -21.06
N TRP A 42 3.43 3.27 -19.75
CA TRP A 42 4.57 3.13 -18.85
C TRP A 42 5.34 1.83 -19.10
N GLY A 43 4.64 0.78 -19.52
CA GLY A 43 5.17 -0.55 -19.74
C GLY A 43 4.13 -1.64 -19.52
N ASP A 44 4.53 -2.87 -19.85
CA ASP A 44 3.85 -4.11 -19.49
C ASP A 44 4.20 -4.43 -18.02
N LEU A 45 3.19 -4.35 -17.16
CA LEU A 45 3.29 -4.58 -15.73
C LEU A 45 2.85 -6.01 -15.42
N GLU A 46 3.62 -6.72 -14.59
CA GLU A 46 3.23 -8.01 -14.01
C GLU A 46 3.52 -8.01 -12.51
N GLU A 47 2.51 -8.31 -11.72
CA GLU A 47 2.56 -8.38 -10.26
C GLU A 47 2.10 -9.77 -9.81
N PHE A 48 2.92 -10.47 -9.04
CA PHE A 48 2.57 -11.74 -8.44
C PHE A 48 2.43 -11.57 -6.94
N TRP A 49 1.34 -12.11 -6.38
CA TRP A 49 1.09 -12.25 -4.95
C TRP A 49 0.90 -13.72 -4.60
N SER A 50 1.71 -14.24 -3.69
CA SER A 50 1.56 -15.60 -3.14
C SER A 50 0.27 -15.73 -2.30
N GLN A 51 -0.11 -16.96 -1.96
CA GLN A 51 -1.08 -17.16 -0.88
C GLN A 51 -0.42 -16.79 0.46
N PRO A 52 -1.15 -16.17 1.42
CA PRO A 52 -0.68 -16.04 2.78
C PRO A 52 -0.28 -17.39 3.37
N LYS A 53 0.87 -17.47 4.04
CA LYS A 53 1.33 -18.66 4.76
C LYS A 53 2.01 -18.25 6.07
N GLY A 54 1.49 -18.76 7.18
CA GLY A 54 1.91 -18.30 8.51
C GLY A 54 1.62 -16.81 8.68
N GLU A 55 2.62 -16.06 9.10
CA GLU A 55 2.53 -14.62 9.35
C GLU A 55 3.02 -13.78 8.18
N SER A 56 3.17 -14.37 6.98
CA SER A 56 3.69 -13.65 5.81
C SER A 56 2.99 -13.96 4.49
N MET A 57 3.17 -13.03 3.55
CA MET A 57 2.75 -13.11 2.16
C MET A 57 3.80 -12.40 1.31
N MET A 58 4.25 -13.05 0.24
CA MET A 58 5.30 -12.55 -0.66
C MET A 58 4.71 -12.03 -1.97
N SER A 59 5.39 -11.05 -2.58
CA SER A 59 5.12 -10.57 -3.93
C SER A 59 6.41 -10.24 -4.69
N SER A 60 6.28 -10.30 -6.01
CA SER A 60 7.28 -9.81 -6.96
C SER A 60 6.58 -9.04 -8.07
N PHE A 61 7.16 -7.92 -8.47
CA PHE A 61 6.68 -7.09 -9.56
C PHE A 61 7.75 -6.92 -10.64
N ARG A 62 7.34 -6.75 -11.88
CA ARG A 62 8.20 -6.27 -12.97
C ARG A 62 7.46 -5.29 -13.87
N CYS A 63 8.21 -4.30 -14.34
CA CYS A 63 7.80 -3.40 -15.42
C CYS A 63 8.72 -3.59 -16.63
N ILE A 64 8.15 -3.96 -17.78
CA ILE A 64 8.87 -4.14 -19.05
C ILE A 64 8.44 -3.06 -20.04
N LYS A 65 9.40 -2.42 -20.71
CA LYS A 65 9.14 -1.51 -21.83
C LYS A 65 10.05 -1.86 -23.00
N GLU A 66 9.49 -2.01 -24.19
CA GLU A 66 10.23 -2.35 -25.42
C GLU A 66 11.13 -3.59 -25.25
N GLY A 67 10.63 -4.62 -24.57
CA GLY A 67 11.35 -5.87 -24.32
C GLY A 67 12.48 -5.78 -23.27
N LYS A 68 12.64 -4.64 -22.60
CA LYS A 68 13.64 -4.43 -21.55
C LYS A 68 12.97 -4.22 -20.20
N ALA A 69 13.51 -4.83 -19.16
CA ALA A 69 13.09 -4.55 -17.79
C ALA A 69 13.51 -3.14 -17.39
N LEU A 70 12.53 -2.32 -17.00
CA LEU A 70 12.75 -1.00 -16.43
C LEU A 70 13.16 -1.13 -14.96
N PHE A 71 12.34 -1.82 -14.17
CA PHE A 71 12.60 -2.13 -12.77
C PHE A 71 11.78 -3.34 -12.30
N TYR A 72 12.13 -3.80 -11.11
CA TYR A 72 11.45 -4.86 -10.37
C TYR A 72 11.09 -4.38 -8.98
N GLU A 73 10.16 -5.06 -8.33
CA GLU A 73 9.96 -4.96 -6.89
C GLU A 73 9.99 -6.36 -6.27
N PHE A 74 10.52 -6.44 -5.06
CA PHE A 74 10.29 -7.57 -4.17
C PHE A 74 9.63 -7.06 -2.91
N VAL A 75 8.52 -7.73 -2.55
CA VAL A 75 7.66 -7.29 -1.46
C VAL A 75 7.39 -8.46 -0.52
N VAL A 76 7.45 -8.20 0.78
CA VAL A 76 6.88 -9.08 1.78
C VAL A 76 5.87 -8.30 2.61
N ILE A 77 4.76 -8.92 2.95
CA ILE A 77 3.85 -8.45 3.98
C ILE A 77 4.02 -9.37 5.16
N GLU A 78 4.39 -8.83 6.30
CA GLU A 78 4.64 -9.57 7.53
C GLU A 78 3.78 -8.99 8.66
N LEU A 79 3.35 -9.85 9.60
CA LEU A 79 2.63 -9.40 10.79
C LEU A 79 3.62 -8.77 11.78
N GLU A 80 3.43 -7.49 12.12
CA GLU A 80 4.20 -6.80 13.16
C GLU A 80 3.24 -6.11 14.13
N GLU A 81 3.44 -6.32 15.43
CA GLU A 81 2.63 -5.67 16.48
C GLU A 81 1.10 -5.83 16.29
N GLY A 82 0.67 -6.91 15.65
CA GLY A 82 -0.75 -7.23 15.40
C GLY A 82 -1.36 -6.63 14.12
N LEU A 83 -0.54 -5.99 13.27
CA LEU A 83 -0.95 -5.47 11.97
C LEU A 83 0.00 -5.90 10.84
N PRO A 84 -0.51 -6.23 9.64
CA PRO A 84 0.33 -6.44 8.47
C PRO A 84 1.11 -5.17 8.09
N VAL A 85 2.41 -5.32 7.86
CA VAL A 85 3.30 -4.27 7.34
C VAL A 85 3.87 -4.75 6.02
N MET A 86 3.60 -4.01 4.95
CA MET A 86 4.20 -4.23 3.64
C MET A 86 5.60 -3.64 3.62
N LYS A 87 6.59 -4.45 3.27
CA LYS A 87 8.00 -4.10 3.15
C LYS A 87 8.40 -4.27 1.69
N MET A 88 8.75 -3.17 1.04
CA MET A 88 9.02 -3.13 -0.39
C MET A 88 10.45 -2.67 -0.68
N ARG A 89 11.05 -3.26 -1.70
CA ARG A 89 12.28 -2.78 -2.32
C ARG A 89 12.13 -2.75 -3.82
N HIS A 90 12.67 -1.72 -4.44
CA HIS A 90 12.80 -1.60 -5.89
C HIS A 90 14.19 -2.04 -6.33
N PHE A 91 14.27 -2.60 -7.53
CA PHE A 91 15.52 -3.03 -8.13
C PHE A 91 15.60 -2.63 -9.60
N ASN A 92 16.73 -2.07 -10.00
CA ASN A 92 17.08 -1.98 -11.41
C ASN A 92 17.39 -3.37 -12.00
N ARG A 93 17.53 -3.43 -13.33
CA ARG A 93 18.09 -4.59 -14.01
C ARG A 93 19.41 -5.01 -13.37
N GLY A 94 19.54 -6.31 -13.09
CA GLY A 94 20.73 -6.87 -12.42
C GLY A 94 20.63 -6.96 -10.90
N SER A 95 19.43 -6.80 -10.32
CA SER A 95 19.20 -6.90 -8.87
C SER A 95 19.92 -5.81 -8.06
N ILE A 96 19.99 -4.59 -8.62
CA ILE A 96 20.59 -3.42 -7.96
C ILE A 96 19.50 -2.65 -7.24
N ALA A 97 19.52 -2.68 -5.90
CA ALA A 97 18.48 -2.07 -5.06
C ALA A 97 18.50 -0.53 -5.13
N TRP A 98 17.33 0.10 -5.00
CA TRP A 98 17.22 1.55 -4.82
C TRP A 98 17.33 1.94 -3.34
N GLU A 99 16.70 1.15 -2.47
CA GLU A 99 16.74 1.34 -1.04
C GLU A 99 18.02 0.78 -0.41
N GLU A 100 18.42 1.38 0.70
CA GLU A 100 19.53 0.88 1.52
C GLU A 100 19.26 -0.55 2.03
N LYS A 101 20.34 -1.33 2.19
CA LYS A 101 20.29 -2.77 2.52
C LYS A 101 19.29 -3.11 3.64
N GLU A 102 19.30 -2.34 4.73
CA GLU A 102 18.51 -2.59 5.94
C GLU A 102 17.27 -1.69 6.05
N LYS A 103 16.94 -0.90 5.02
CA LYS A 103 15.87 0.09 5.07
C LYS A 103 14.89 -0.05 3.89
N PRO A 104 14.12 -1.16 3.81
CA PRO A 104 13.03 -1.24 2.84
C PRO A 104 12.00 -0.13 3.10
N LEU A 105 11.20 0.20 2.09
CA LEU A 105 10.02 1.04 2.30
C LEU A 105 9.01 0.28 3.14
N LEU A 106 8.43 0.95 4.14
CA LEU A 106 7.49 0.37 5.09
C LEU A 106 6.12 1.01 4.92
N PHE A 107 5.11 0.18 4.66
CA PHE A 107 3.71 0.60 4.55
C PHE A 107 2.86 -0.24 5.51
N PRO A 108 2.66 0.21 6.76
CA PRO A 108 1.67 -0.38 7.66
C PRO A 108 0.27 -0.38 7.04
N LEU A 109 -0.51 -1.42 7.32
CA LEU A 109 -1.93 -1.49 6.97
C LEU A 109 -2.72 -0.47 7.80
N VAL A 110 -3.41 0.45 7.13
CA VAL A 110 -4.20 1.52 7.76
C VAL A 110 -5.70 1.38 7.56
N ALA A 111 -6.15 0.63 6.55
CA ALA A 111 -7.56 0.28 6.37
C ALA A 111 -7.72 -1.12 5.78
N LEU A 112 -8.68 -1.90 6.30
CA LEU A 112 -9.09 -3.18 5.75
C LEU A 112 -10.62 -3.29 5.81
N LYS A 113 -11.26 -3.43 4.65
CA LYS A 113 -12.72 -3.55 4.55
C LYS A 113 -13.11 -4.45 3.39
N GLY A 114 -13.65 -5.63 3.70
CA GLY A 114 -14.00 -6.62 2.69
C GLY A 114 -12.76 -7.03 1.88
N LYS A 115 -12.79 -6.80 0.56
CA LYS A 115 -11.68 -7.09 -0.36
C LYS A 115 -10.84 -5.86 -0.71
N ARG A 116 -10.75 -4.92 0.24
CA ARG A 116 -9.98 -3.68 0.14
C ARG A 116 -8.95 -3.61 1.26
N ALA A 117 -7.69 -3.42 0.92
CA ALA A 117 -6.60 -3.12 1.85
C ALA A 117 -5.94 -1.79 1.47
N VAL A 118 -5.62 -0.97 2.46
CA VAL A 118 -4.89 0.29 2.27
C VAL A 118 -3.66 0.26 3.15
N PHE A 119 -2.50 0.48 2.53
CA PHE A 119 -1.20 0.58 3.17
C PHE A 119 -0.68 2.00 2.97
N GLU A 120 -0.03 2.58 3.98
CA GLU A 120 0.43 3.97 3.93
C GLU A 120 1.74 4.14 4.70
N MET A 121 2.69 4.87 4.13
CA MET A 121 3.94 5.20 4.81
C MET A 121 3.68 6.09 6.03
N LYS A 122 4.51 5.96 7.07
CA LYS A 122 4.34 6.72 8.33
C LYS A 122 4.36 8.25 8.12
N ASP A 123 5.15 8.72 7.17
CA ASP A 123 5.24 10.14 6.79
C ASP A 123 4.13 10.59 5.83
N LYS A 124 3.23 9.68 5.43
CA LYS A 124 2.11 9.89 4.50
C LYS A 124 2.54 10.40 3.13
N SER A 125 3.79 10.13 2.74
CA SER A 125 4.30 10.47 1.42
C SER A 125 3.68 9.61 0.31
N VAL A 126 3.40 8.34 0.63
CA VAL A 126 2.85 7.36 -0.30
C VAL A 126 1.78 6.50 0.36
N ARG A 127 0.69 6.27 -0.36
CA ARG A 127 -0.40 5.36 0.00
C ARG A 127 -0.73 4.42 -1.17
N LEU A 128 -0.86 3.15 -0.86
CA LEU A 128 -1.25 2.08 -1.78
C LEU A 128 -2.59 1.49 -1.37
N SER A 129 -3.55 1.43 -2.28
CA SER A 129 -4.84 0.78 -2.04
C SER A 129 -5.06 -0.37 -3.01
N TYR A 130 -5.22 -1.58 -2.48
CA TYR A 130 -5.56 -2.79 -3.24
C TYR A 130 -7.04 -3.10 -3.09
N GLN A 131 -7.74 -3.34 -4.19
CA GLN A 131 -9.15 -3.74 -4.20
C GLN A 131 -9.38 -4.85 -5.23
N LEU A 132 -9.79 -6.03 -4.77
CA LEU A 132 -10.31 -7.04 -5.69
C LEU A 132 -11.74 -6.65 -6.11
N ILE A 133 -11.91 -6.30 -7.38
CA ILE A 133 -13.19 -5.85 -7.96
C ILE A 133 -14.01 -7.07 -8.38
N THR A 134 -13.39 -8.00 -9.10
CA THR A 134 -13.96 -9.30 -9.46
C THR A 134 -12.88 -10.37 -9.31
N LYS A 135 -13.23 -11.66 -9.46
CA LYS A 135 -12.24 -12.75 -9.43
C LYS A 135 -11.03 -12.51 -10.35
N ASN A 136 -11.20 -11.78 -11.45
CA ASN A 136 -10.19 -11.56 -12.48
C ASN A 136 -9.75 -10.10 -12.63
N LYS A 137 -10.16 -9.19 -11.73
CA LYS A 137 -9.81 -7.77 -11.78
C LYS A 137 -9.37 -7.26 -10.42
N LEU A 138 -8.13 -6.77 -10.34
CA LEU A 138 -7.55 -6.12 -9.17
C LEU A 138 -7.29 -4.65 -9.52
N SER A 139 -7.81 -3.74 -8.71
CA SER A 139 -7.50 -2.31 -8.82
C SER A 139 -6.47 -1.95 -7.75
N VAL A 140 -5.38 -1.32 -8.17
CA VAL A 140 -4.35 -0.77 -7.30
C VAL A 140 -4.30 0.73 -7.52
N VAL A 141 -4.39 1.49 -6.44
CA VAL A 141 -4.29 2.95 -6.48
C VAL A 141 -3.02 3.36 -5.75
N LEU A 142 -2.14 4.08 -6.44
CA LEU A 142 -0.97 4.73 -5.87
C LEU A 142 -1.29 6.22 -5.70
N GLU A 143 -1.21 6.71 -4.47
CA GLU A 143 -1.33 8.12 -4.12
C GLU A 143 0.02 8.59 -3.57
N GLU A 144 0.65 9.55 -4.22
CA GLU A 144 1.96 10.08 -3.86
C GLU A 144 2.00 11.59 -4.09
N LYS A 145 3.12 12.25 -3.73
CA LYS A 145 3.38 13.62 -4.15
C LYS A 145 4.27 13.60 -5.40
N ASP A 146 3.95 14.42 -6.39
CA ASP A 146 4.83 14.64 -7.52
C ASP A 146 6.09 15.43 -7.12
N LYS A 147 6.96 15.65 -8.09
CA LYS A 147 8.21 16.41 -7.93
C LYS A 147 8.03 17.87 -7.47
N ASN A 148 6.82 18.43 -7.57
CA ASN A 148 6.47 19.76 -7.09
C ASN A 148 5.71 19.71 -5.75
N GLY A 149 5.56 18.53 -5.14
CA GLY A 149 4.82 18.33 -3.91
C GLY A 149 3.30 18.25 -4.09
N GLN A 150 2.79 18.25 -5.33
CA GLN A 150 1.36 18.16 -5.60
C GLN A 150 0.87 16.72 -5.50
N PRO A 151 -0.34 16.48 -4.96
CA PRO A 151 -0.92 15.15 -4.94
C PRO A 151 -1.06 14.56 -6.36
N LYS A 152 -0.51 13.38 -6.55
CA LYS A 152 -0.60 12.57 -7.76
C LYS A 152 -1.27 11.25 -7.43
N LYS A 153 -2.13 10.80 -8.34
CA LYS A 153 -2.90 9.57 -8.18
C LYS A 153 -2.87 8.76 -9.46
N ASP A 154 -2.26 7.59 -9.39
CA ASP A 154 -2.23 6.61 -10.47
C ASP A 154 -3.15 5.43 -10.14
N ILE A 155 -3.86 4.92 -11.14
CA ILE A 155 -4.78 3.79 -11.02
C ILE A 155 -4.34 2.70 -11.97
N PHE A 156 -4.02 1.53 -11.41
CA PHE A 156 -3.67 0.32 -12.14
C PHE A 156 -4.84 -0.66 -12.04
N ASN A 157 -5.44 -1.00 -13.17
CA ASN A 157 -6.54 -1.95 -13.29
C ASN A 157 -6.03 -3.26 -13.88
N PHE A 158 -5.40 -4.06 -13.05
CA PHE A 158 -4.84 -5.34 -13.44
C PHE A 158 -5.90 -6.37 -13.79
N THR A 159 -5.54 -7.25 -14.72
CA THR A 159 -6.29 -8.46 -15.06
C THR A 159 -5.53 -9.68 -14.58
N ARG A 160 -6.24 -10.67 -14.04
CA ARG A 160 -5.61 -11.92 -13.63
C ARG A 160 -5.01 -12.63 -14.85
N LYS A 161 -3.75 -13.04 -14.74
CA LYS A 161 -3.09 -13.93 -15.69
C LYS A 161 -3.66 -15.33 -15.48
N LEU A 162 -4.34 -15.85 -16.51
CA LEU A 162 -4.91 -17.20 -16.52
C LEU A 162 -3.85 -18.22 -16.94
#